data_AF-A0A1M4YGE7-F1
#
_entry.id   AF-A0A1M4YGE7-F1
#
_cell.length_a   1.000
_cell.length_b   1.000
_cell.length_c   1.000
_cell.angle_alpha   90.00
_cell.angle_beta   90.00
_cell.angle_gamma   90.00
#
_symmetry.space_group_name_H-M   'P 1'
#
loop_
_entity.id
_entity.type
_entity.pdbx_description
1 polymer ?
#
loop_
_entity_poly.entity_id
_entity_poly.type
_entity_poly.pdbx_seq_one_letter_code
_entity_poly.pdbx_strand_id
1 'polypeptide(L)'
;MSNKSIINYVMGWLLFLTVFGLAFSGFARWLILPSPGRGGMRGLEHFFIFTRHTWTDIHHLLAIIFCLLVLIHIYLHWEWFVSTTRKVFGLRKH
;
A
#
# COMPACT_ATOMS: atom_id res chain seq x y z
N MET A 1 -27.75 2.04 -6.57
CA MET A 1 -26.61 1.95 -5.61
C MET A 1 -26.40 3.33 -4.99
N SER A 2 -26.05 3.43 -3.70
CA SER A 2 -25.82 4.75 -3.10
C SER A 2 -24.44 5.30 -3.47
N ASN A 3 -24.30 6.62 -3.59
CA ASN A 3 -23.00 7.24 -3.88
C ASN A 3 -21.93 6.83 -2.85
N LYS A 4 -22.32 6.66 -1.58
CA LYS A 4 -21.44 6.19 -0.50
C LYS A 4 -20.92 4.76 -0.75
N SER A 5 -21.76 3.83 -1.21
CA SER A 5 -21.31 2.46 -1.47
C SER A 5 -20.34 2.39 -2.64
N ILE A 6 -20.52 3.24 -3.66
CA ILE A 6 -19.59 3.36 -4.80
C ILE A 6 -18.25 3.95 -4.34
N ILE A 7 -18.26 5.04 -3.57
CA ILE A 7 -17.03 5.65 -3.02
C ILE A 7 -16.25 4.61 -2.21
N ASN A 8 -16.91 3.87 -1.32
CA ASN A 8 -16.26 2.84 -0.51
C ASN A 8 -15.68 1.71 -1.36
N TYR A 9 -16.42 1.26 -2.38
CA TYR A 9 -15.96 0.23 -3.30
C TYR A 9 -14.72 0.67 -4.08
N VAL A 10 -14.75 1.88 -4.65
CA VAL A 10 -13.62 2.45 -5.41
C VAL A 10 -12.41 2.65 -4.50
N MET A 11 -12.59 3.23 -3.32
CA MET A 11 -11.50 3.43 -2.35
C MET A 11 -10.86 2.10 -1.93
N GLY A 12 -11.66 1.05 -1.74
CA GLY A 12 -11.17 -0.29 -1.45
C GLY A 12 -10.27 -0.85 -2.56
N TRP A 13 -10.72 -0.75 -3.82
CA TRP A 13 -9.91 -1.19 -4.96
C TRP A 13 -8.64 -0.35 -5.15
N LEU A 14 -8.71 0.97 -4.97
CA LEU A 14 -7.53 1.83 -5.05
C LEU A 14 -6.48 1.46 -4.00
N LEU A 15 -6.90 1.24 -2.74
CA LEU A 15 -6.01 0.79 -1.68
C LEU A 15 -5.42 -0.59 -1.98
N PHE A 16 -6.23 -1.53 -2.45
CA PHE A 16 -5.77 -2.88 -2.81
C PHE A 16 -4.72 -2.85 -3.92
N LEU A 17 -4.98 -2.13 -5.00
CA LEU A 17 -4.06 -2.07 -6.15
C LEU A 17 -2.76 -1.36 -5.80
N THR A 18 -2.82 -0.29 -5.00
CA THR A 18 -1.62 0.45 -4.59
C THR A 18 -0.76 -0.35 -3.61
N VAL A 19 -1.35 -1.03 -2.62
CA VAL A 19 -0.58 -1.89 -1.71
C VAL A 19 -0.02 -3.12 -2.43
N PHE A 20 -0.77 -3.68 -3.37
CA PHE A 20 -0.28 -4.78 -4.20
C PHE A 20 0.92 -4.34 -5.06
N GLY A 21 0.83 -3.16 -5.70
CA GLY A 21 1.94 -2.58 -6.43
C GLY A 21 3.17 -2.29 -5.56
N LEU A 22 2.97 -1.80 -4.33
CA LEU A 22 4.02 -1.61 -3.34
C LEU A 22 4.72 -2.91 -2.97
N ALA A 23 3.94 -3.94 -2.64
CA ALA A 23 4.46 -5.26 -2.30
C ALA A 23 5.23 -5.85 -3.48
N PHE A 24 4.65 -5.81 -4.67
CA PHE A 24 5.28 -6.33 -5.88
C PHE A 24 6.58 -5.59 -6.24
N SER A 25 6.56 -4.25 -6.28
CA SER A 25 7.75 -3.45 -6.61
C SER A 25 8.85 -3.53 -5.52
N GLY A 26 8.46 -3.66 -4.25
CA GLY A 26 9.41 -3.91 -3.15
C GLY A 26 10.03 -5.31 -3.26
N PHE A 27 9.20 -6.31 -3.50
CA PHE A 27 9.62 -7.72 -3.64
C PHE A 27 10.50 -7.92 -4.88
N ALA A 28 10.14 -7.35 -6.02
CA ALA A 28 10.93 -7.40 -7.25
C ALA A 28 12.33 -6.80 -7.05
N ARG A 29 12.43 -5.65 -6.37
CA ARG A 29 13.74 -5.05 -6.04
C ARG A 29 14.54 -5.86 -5.03
N TRP A 30 13.88 -6.56 -4.11
CA TRP A 30 14.56 -7.41 -3.15
C TRP A 30 15.09 -8.69 -3.81
N LEU A 31 14.28 -9.35 -4.64
CA LEU A 31 14.62 -10.66 -5.23
C LEU A 31 15.44 -10.54 -6.52
N ILE A 32 15.05 -9.67 -7.45
CA ILE A 32 15.59 -9.62 -8.84
C ILE A 32 16.67 -8.55 -9.00
N LEU A 33 16.57 -7.45 -8.25
CA LEU A 33 17.50 -6.30 -8.33
C LEU A 33 18.16 -5.99 -6.97
N PRO A 34 18.84 -6.97 -6.34
CA PRO A 34 19.36 -6.82 -4.99
C PRO A 34 20.40 -5.69 -4.91
N SER A 35 20.36 -4.94 -3.80
CA SER A 35 21.41 -3.96 -3.47
C SER A 35 22.74 -4.68 -3.19
N PRO A 36 23.90 -4.06 -3.45
CA PRO A 36 25.18 -4.59 -2.99
C PRO A 36 25.12 -4.94 -1.50
N GLY A 37 25.50 -6.17 -1.14
CA GLY A 37 25.46 -6.68 0.24
C GLY A 37 24.10 -7.19 0.74
N ARG A 38 23.05 -7.21 -0.07
CA ARG A 38 21.75 -7.86 0.26
C ARG A 38 21.55 -9.16 -0.53
N GLY A 39 20.82 -10.10 0.07
CA GLY A 39 20.42 -11.35 -0.58
C GLY A 39 19.40 -11.13 -1.71
N GLY A 40 19.48 -11.96 -2.75
CA GLY A 40 18.64 -11.93 -3.96
C GLY A 40 19.30 -12.72 -5.10
N MET A 41 18.55 -12.99 -6.16
CA MET A 41 19.06 -13.63 -7.37
C MET A 41 19.95 -12.64 -8.14
N ARG A 42 21.24 -12.96 -8.28
CA ARG A 42 22.21 -12.15 -9.02
C ARG A 42 22.19 -12.52 -10.50
N GLY A 43 22.44 -11.56 -11.40
CA GLY A 43 22.50 -11.78 -12.84
C GLY A 43 21.15 -11.79 -13.57
N LEU A 44 20.03 -11.65 -12.85
CA LEU A 44 18.70 -11.48 -13.46
C LEU A 44 18.38 -10.02 -13.81
N GLU A 45 19.25 -9.09 -13.40
CA GLU A 45 19.08 -7.65 -13.58
C GLU A 45 18.95 -7.21 -15.04
N HIS A 46 19.63 -7.91 -15.96
CA HIS A 46 19.55 -7.63 -17.40
C HIS A 46 18.27 -8.15 -18.06
N PHE A 47 17.58 -9.11 -17.44
CA PHE A 47 16.33 -9.66 -17.95
C PHE A 47 15.10 -8.90 -17.45
N PHE A 48 15.27 -7.96 -16.53
CA PHE A 48 14.16 -7.23 -15.94
C PHE A 48 13.82 -5.95 -16.72
N ILE A 49 12.52 -5.69 -16.88
CA ILE A 49 11.97 -4.66 -17.77
C ILE A 49 12.44 -3.21 -17.50
N PHE A 50 12.86 -2.88 -16.27
CA PHE A 50 13.38 -1.55 -15.93
C PHE A 50 14.58 -1.62 -14.99
N THR A 51 15.34 -0.54 -14.94
CA THR A 51 16.46 -0.38 -14.00
C THR A 51 16.00 -0.34 -12.54
N ARG A 52 16.91 -0.67 -11.62
CA ARG A 52 16.67 -0.56 -10.17
C ARG A 52 16.26 0.84 -9.72
N HIS A 53 16.80 1.88 -10.36
CA HIS A 53 16.43 3.25 -10.06
C HIS A 53 14.97 3.51 -10.41
N THR A 54 14.58 3.19 -11.64
CA THR A 54 13.19 3.33 -12.11
C THR A 54 12.20 2.56 -11.24
N TRP A 55 12.52 1.33 -10.85
CA TRP A 55 11.67 0.57 -9.91
C TRP A 55 11.58 1.21 -8.52
N THR A 56 12.65 1.87 -8.08
CA THR A 56 12.65 2.59 -6.80
C THR A 56 11.78 3.83 -6.89
N ASP A 57 11.82 4.55 -8.01
CA ASP A 57 10.94 5.70 -8.25
C ASP A 57 9.46 5.28 -8.30
N ILE A 58 9.14 4.20 -9.02
CA ILE A 58 7.78 3.62 -9.05
C ILE A 58 7.34 3.24 -7.64
N HIS A 59 8.19 2.57 -6.86
CA HIS A 59 7.87 2.17 -5.50
C HIS A 59 7.61 3.37 -4.59
N HIS A 60 8.43 4.43 -4.67
CA HIS A 60 8.22 5.64 -3.89
C HIS A 60 6.94 6.39 -4.30
N LEU A 61 6.64 6.47 -5.60
CA LEU A 61 5.40 7.07 -6.08
C LEU A 61 4.17 6.30 -5.56
N LEU A 62 4.20 4.97 -5.64
CA LEU A 62 3.14 4.12 -5.09
C LEU A 62 3.00 4.31 -3.57
N ALA A 63 4.12 4.48 -2.84
CA ALA A 63 4.11 4.73 -1.39
C ALA A 63 3.41 6.04 -1.06
N ILE A 64 3.71 7.12 -1.80
CA ILE A 64 3.08 8.43 -1.60
C ILE A 64 1.58 8.35 -1.86
N ILE A 65 1.17 7.74 -2.98
CA ILE A 65 -0.25 7.58 -3.33
C ILE A 65 -0.97 6.74 -2.28
N PHE A 66 -0.38 5.62 -1.84
CA PHE A 66 -0.95 4.76 -0.81
C PHE A 66 -1.14 5.51 0.51
N CYS A 67 -0.14 6.27 0.97
CA CYS A 67 -0.25 7.09 2.17
C CYS A 67 -1.44 8.06 2.08
N LEU A 68 -1.58 8.78 0.96
CA LEU A 68 -2.70 9.70 0.76
C LEU A 68 -4.05 8.97 0.78
N LEU A 69 -4.16 7.82 0.11
CA LEU A 69 -5.39 7.01 0.11
C LEU A 69 -5.75 6.49 1.50
N VAL A 70 -4.76 6.07 2.30
CA VAL A 70 -4.97 5.63 3.68
C VAL A 70 -5.50 6.77 4.55
N LEU A 71 -4.95 7.98 4.41
CA LEU A 71 -5.46 9.16 5.14
C LEU A 71 -6.92 9.46 4.77
N ILE A 72 -7.25 9.45 3.47
CA ILE A 72 -8.63 9.64 2.99
C ILE A 72 -9.54 8.53 3.52
N HIS A 73 -9.09 7.27 3.50
CA HIS A 73 -9.85 6.15 4.01
C HIS A 73 -10.16 6.30 5.52
N ILE A 74 -9.17 6.64 6.33
CA ILE A 74 -9.36 6.88 7.77
C ILE A 74 -10.36 8.02 7.98
N TYR A 75 -10.25 9.11 7.22
CA TYR A 75 -11.19 10.22 7.29
C TYR A 75 -12.63 9.80 6.95
N LEU A 76 -12.84 9.04 5.86
CA LEU A 76 -14.16 8.54 5.46
C LEU A 76 -14.77 7.56 6.47
N HIS A 77 -13.93 6.84 7.22
CA HIS A 77 -14.35 5.83 8.19
C HIS A 77 -14.12 6.26 9.65
N TRP A 78 -13.96 7.56 9.92
CA TRP A 78 -13.60 8.08 11.25
C TRP A 78 -14.52 7.62 12.37
N GLU A 79 -15.84 7.70 12.16
CA GLU A 79 -16.85 7.26 13.13
C GLU A 79 -16.71 5.77 13.47
N TRP A 80 -16.51 4.94 12.45
CA TRP A 80 -16.27 3.51 12.63
C TRP A 80 -14.96 3.26 13.37
N PHE A 81 -13.89 3.99 13.03
CA PHE A 81 -12.59 3.86 13.65
C PHE A 81 -12.65 4.20 15.15
N VAL A 82 -13.25 5.34 15.51
CA VAL A 82 -13.43 5.77 16.90
C VAL A 82 -14.32 4.80 17.67
N SER A 83 -15.48 4.40 17.11
CA SER A 83 -16.40 3.45 17.74
C SER A 83 -15.74 2.10 17.99
N THR A 84 -15.00 1.58 17.01
CA THR A 84 -14.28 0.32 17.11
C THR A 84 -13.15 0.41 18.13
N THR A 85 -12.36 1.49 18.12
CA THR A 85 -11.30 1.74 19.09
C THR A 85 -11.84 1.75 20.52
N ARG A 86 -12.96 2.46 20.78
CA ARG A 86 -13.58 2.48 22.11
C ARG A 86 -14.05 1.09 22.57
N LYS A 87 -14.54 0.25 21.65
CA LYS A 87 -14.95 -1.13 21.96
C LYS A 87 -13.73 -2.01 22.27
N VAL A 88 -12.69 -1.95 21.45
CA VAL A 88 -11.45 -2.73 21.61
C VAL A 88 -10.77 -2.41 22.95
N PHE A 89 -10.73 -1.14 23.34
CA PHE A 89 -10.12 -0.71 24.60
C PHE A 89 -11.09 -0.62 25.79
N GLY A 90 -12.33 -1.12 25.66
CA GLY A 90 -13.28 -1.14 26.77
C GLY A 90 -13.65 0.25 27.34
N LEU A 91 -13.44 1.32 26.58
CA LEU A 91 -13.71 2.71 27.00
C LEU A 91 -15.21 3.04 27.07
N ARG A 92 -16.07 2.09 26.69
CA ARG A 92 -17.51 2.19 26.90
C ARG A 92 -17.80 1.77 28.35
N LYS A 93 -17.84 2.76 29.26
CA LYS A 93 -18.50 2.56 30.55
C LYS A 93 -19.96 2.18 30.28
N HIS A 94 -20.37 1.05 30.83
CA HIS A 94 -21.78 0.70 30.98
C HIS A 94 -22.49 1.76 31.82
#